data_AF-A0A6J4V6K7-F1
#
_entry.id   AF-A0A6J4V6K7-F1
#
_cell.length_a   1.000
_cell.length_b   1.000
_cell.length_c   1.000
_cell.angle_alpha   90.00
_cell.angle_beta   90.00
_cell.angle_gamma   90.00
#
_symmetry.space_group_name_H-M   'P 1'
#
loop_
_entity.id
_entity.type
_entity.pdbx_description
1 polymer ?
#
loop_
_entity_poly.entity_id
_entity_poly.type
_entity_poly.pdbx_seq_one_letter_code
_entity_poly.pdbx_strand_id
1 'polypeptide(L)' 'MLQEHGLDYEEIVLNQKISSRASRAVTGATTVPQVFIDGESIGDSEALSAYLGA' A
#
# COMPACT_ATOMS: atom_id res chain seq x y z
N MET A 1 -2.27 -8.26 -8.53
CA MET A 1 -1.05 -7.46 -8.75
C MET A 1 0.14 -8.02 -7.98
N LEU A 2 0.32 -7.81 -6.67
CA LEU A 2 1.57 -8.24 -5.99
C LEU A 2 1.83 -9.76 -6.05
N GLN A 3 0.84 -10.60 -5.76
CA GLN A 3 0.96 -12.07 -5.86
C GLN A 3 1.22 -12.55 -7.30
N GLU A 4 0.61 -11.87 -8.28
CA GLU A 4 0.77 -12.21 -9.71
C GLU A 4 2.20 -11.93 -10.19
N HIS A 5 2.87 -10.95 -9.61
CA HIS A 5 4.28 -10.65 -9.84
C HIS A 5 5.24 -11.46 -8.95
N GLY A 6 4.73 -12.42 -8.16
CA GLY A 6 5.53 -13.27 -7.28
C GLY A 6 6.19 -12.51 -6.11
N LEU A 7 5.61 -11.37 -5.71
CA LEU A 7 6.12 -10.54 -4.62
C LEU A 7 5.46 -10.93 -3.31
N ASP A 8 6.28 -11.25 -2.32
CA ASP A 8 5.84 -11.37 -0.93
C ASP A 8 5.55 -9.97 -0.36
N TYR A 9 4.48 -9.85 0.41
CA TYR A 9 4.10 -8.61 1.08
C TYR A 9 3.40 -8.91 2.40
N GLU A 10 3.52 -7.96 3.33
CA GLU A 10 2.69 -7.97 4.54
C GLU A 10 1.45 -7.10 4.32
N GLU A 11 0.27 -7.67 4.56
CA GLU A 11 -0.99 -6.93 4.51
C GLU A 11 -1.35 -6.36 5.88
N ILE A 12 -1.62 -5.06 5.90
CA ILE A 12 -2.11 -4.35 7.08
C ILE A 12 -3.57 -3.95 6.85
N VAL A 13 -4.49 -4.70 7.45
CA VAL A 13 -5.94 -4.46 7.30
C VAL A 13 -6.39 -3.33 8.25
N LEU A 14 -7.02 -2.30 7.66
CA LEU A 14 -7.67 -1.22 8.42
C LEU A 14 -8.82 -1.75 9.27
N ASN A 15 -9.09 -1.10 10.40
CA ASN A 15 -10.12 -1.47 11.38
C ASN A 15 -9.86 -2.76 12.17
N GLN A 16 -8.75 -3.46 11.90
CA GLN A 16 -8.28 -4.59 12.73
C GLN A 16 -6.96 -4.26 13.42
N LYS A 17 -5.96 -3.83 12.65
CA LYS A 17 -4.62 -3.54 13.18
C LYS A 17 -4.36 -2.04 13.33
N ILE A 18 -4.91 -1.22 12.45
CA ILE A 18 -4.65 0.23 12.40
C ILE A 18 -5.94 1.02 12.15
N SER A 19 -6.09 2.15 12.84
CA SER A 19 -7.18 3.10 12.57
C SER A 19 -6.92 3.92 11.31
N SER A 20 -7.96 4.38 10.63
CA SER A 20 -7.83 5.28 9.46
C SER A 20 -7.00 6.53 9.77
N ARG A 21 -7.09 7.04 11.00
CA ARG A 21 -6.34 8.21 11.46
C ARG A 21 -4.84 7.93 11.53
N ALA A 22 -4.44 6.76 12.00
CA ALA A 22 -3.05 6.33 12.03
C ALA A 22 -2.52 5.99 10.62
N SER A 23 -3.34 5.35 9.77
CA SER A 23 -2.99 5.13 8.36
C SER A 23 -2.68 6.46 7.66
N ARG A 24 -3.54 7.47 7.81
CA ARG A 24 -3.29 8.83 7.27
C ARG A 24 -2.03 9.49 7.83
N ALA A 25 -1.69 9.27 9.09
CA ALA A 25 -0.50 9.85 9.70
C ALA A 25 0.80 9.27 9.13
N VAL A 26 0.77 7.99 8.69
CA VAL A 26 1.92 7.29 8.10
C VAL A 26 2.00 7.53 6.60
N THR A 27 0.87 7.41 5.89
CA THR A 27 0.84 7.47 4.42
C THR A 27 0.64 8.88 3.87
N GLY A 28 0.11 9.81 4.68
CA GLY A 28 -0.35 11.12 4.21
C GLY A 28 -1.64 11.06 3.38
N ALA A 29 -2.10 9.87 2.99
CA ALA A 29 -3.26 9.65 2.16
C ALA A 29 -4.50 9.29 2.99
N THR A 30 -5.68 9.60 2.45
CA THR A 30 -6.97 9.24 3.05
C THR A 30 -7.63 8.04 2.38
N THR A 31 -7.02 7.54 1.31
CA THR A 31 -7.52 6.45 0.47
C THR A 31 -6.69 5.19 0.67
N VAL A 32 -7.30 4.05 0.38
CA VAL A 32 -6.65 2.73 0.34
C VAL A 32 -6.92 2.07 -1.00
N PRO A 33 -6.07 1.13 -1.47
CA PRO A 33 -4.84 0.64 -0.84
C PRO A 33 -3.71 1.69 -0.81
N GLN A 34 -2.75 1.51 0.09
CA GLN A 34 -1.49 2.28 0.11
C GLN A 34 -0.34 1.28 0.21
N VAL A 35 0.60 1.37 -0.73
CA VAL A 35 1.67 0.40 -0.94
C VAL A 35 3.01 1.04 -0.63
N PHE A 36 3.85 0.31 0.10
CA PHE A 36 5.21 0.69 0.41
C PHE A 36 6.14 -0.44 -0.04
N ILE A 37 7.25 -0.09 -0.69
CA ILE A 37 8.31 -1.03 -1.12
C ILE A 37 9.64 -0.46 -0.64
N ASP A 38 10.44 -1.28 0.05
CA ASP A 38 11.72 -0.87 0.64
C ASP A 38 11.67 0.39 1.53
N GLY A 39 10.53 0.63 2.17
CA GLY A 39 10.28 1.80 3.03
C GLY A 39 9.86 3.08 2.28
N GLU A 40 9.80 3.05 0.96
CA GLU A 40 9.31 4.14 0.13
C GLU A 40 7.82 3.99 -0.17
N SER A 41 7.08 5.10 -0.15
CA SER A 41 5.66 5.11 -0.48
C SER A 41 5.47 5.10 -1.99
N ILE A 42 4.96 3.98 -2.52
CA ILE A 42 4.60 3.85 -3.93
C ILE A 42 3.26 4.52 -4.21
N GLY A 43 2.34 4.45 -3.25
CA GLY A 43 1.03 5.09 -3.33
C GLY A 43 -0.11 4.08 -3.49
N ASP A 44 -1.09 4.41 -4.32
CA ASP A 44 -2.29 3.60 -4.52
C ASP A 44 -2.11 2.48 -5.56
N SER A 45 -3.22 1.83 -5.94
CA SER A 45 -3.21 0.75 -6.92
C SER A 45 -2.78 1.18 -8.32
N GLU A 46 -3.06 2.42 -8.74
CA GLU A 46 -2.66 2.91 -10.06
C GLU A 46 -1.15 3.18 -10.07
N ALA A 47 -0.66 3.82 -9.01
CA ALA A 47 0.77 4.05 -8.83
C ALA A 47 1.55 2.72 -8.74
N LEU A 48 0.97 1.70 -8.09
CA LEU A 48 1.53 0.34 -8.08
C LEU A 48 1.58 -0.27 -9.48
N SER A 49 0.52 -0.16 -10.29
CA SER A 49 0.53 -0.69 -11.66
C SER A 49 1.62 -0.03 -12.48
N ALA A 50 1.76 1.30 -12.38
CA ALA A 50 2.81 2.05 -13.05
C ALA A 50 4.22 1.63 -12.59
N TYR A 51 4.41 1.39 -11.28
CA TYR A 51 5.67 0.92 -10.73
C TYR A 51 6.06 -0.49 -11.22
N LEU A 52 5.07 -1.39 -11.32
CA LEU A 52 5.28 -2.77 -11.78
C LEU A 52 5.40 -2.88 -13.31
N GLY A 53 5.15 -1.78 -14.04
CA GLY A 53 5.15 -1.77 -15.51
C GLY A 53 4.01 -2.59 -16.12
N ALA A 54 2.89 -2.69 -15.41
CA ALA A 54 1.68 -3.44 -15.80
C ALA A 54 0.64 -2.54 -16.47
#